data_AF-A0A8C7I4M6-F1
#
_entry.id   AF-A0A8C7I4M6-F1
#
_cell.length_a   1.000
_cell.length_b   1.000
_cell.length_c   1.000
_cell.angle_alpha   90.00
_cell.angle_beta   90.00
_cell.angle_gamma   90.00
#
_symmetry.space_group_name_H-M   'P 1'
#
loop_
_entity.id
_entity.type
_entity.pdbx_description
1 polymer ?
#
loop_
_entity_poly.entity_id
_entity_poly.type
_entity_poly.pdbx_seq_one_letter_code
_entity_poly.pdbx_strand_id
1 'polypeptide(L)'
;LYYTDVKNFAVIYLVDITEVPDFNKMYELYDPCTVMFFFRNKHIMIDLGTGNNNKINWTMEDKQEMIDIVETVYRGARKGRGLVVSPKDYSTKYRY
;
A
#
# COMPACT_ATOMS: atom_id res chain seq x y z
N LEU A 1 6.06 -16.93 8.12
CA LEU A 1 6.82 -16.27 9.22
C LEU A 1 7.46 -14.97 8.72
N TYR A 2 6.67 -14.03 8.19
CA TYR A 2 7.18 -12.80 7.52
C TYR A 2 6.99 -11.53 8.39
N TYR A 3 6.49 -11.70 9.61
CA TYR A 3 6.04 -10.60 10.48
C TYR A 3 7.19 -9.80 11.09
N THR A 4 8.39 -10.38 11.21
CA THR A 4 9.48 -9.82 12.03
C THR A 4 10.03 -8.49 11.54
N ASP A 5 9.99 -8.26 10.23
CA ASP A 5 10.76 -7.17 9.62
C ASP A 5 10.02 -5.82 9.75
N VAL A 6 8.68 -5.87 9.78
CA VAL A 6 7.82 -4.68 9.92
C VAL A 6 7.04 -4.61 11.23
N LYS A 7 7.10 -5.65 12.10
CA LYS A 7 6.29 -5.75 13.35
C LYS A 7 6.35 -4.52 14.26
N ASN A 8 7.44 -3.77 14.23
CA ASN A 8 7.64 -2.63 15.11
C ASN A 8 6.87 -1.38 14.64
N PHE A 9 6.39 -1.35 13.39
CA PHE A 9 5.80 -0.16 12.79
C PHE A 9 4.61 -0.42 11.85
N ALA A 10 4.25 -1.68 11.58
CA ALA A 10 3.08 -2.04 10.79
C ALA A 10 2.39 -3.31 11.30
N VAL A 11 1.10 -3.39 11.04
CA VAL A 11 0.25 -4.58 11.23
C VAL A 11 -0.40 -4.87 9.89
N ILE A 12 -0.41 -6.14 9.47
CA ILE A 12 -0.96 -6.57 8.19
C ILE A 12 -2.24 -7.37 8.45
N TYR A 13 -3.30 -7.01 7.75
CA TYR A 13 -4.57 -7.72 7.73
C TYR A 13 -4.88 -8.19 6.32
N LEU A 14 -5.53 -9.35 6.21
CA LEU A 14 -6.13 -9.83 4.98
C LEU A 14 -7.63 -9.64 5.08
N VAL A 15 -8.25 -9.15 4.01
CA VAL A 15 -9.69 -8.92 3.92
C VAL A 15 -10.16 -9.55 2.62
N ASP A 16 -11.12 -10.46 2.70
CA ASP A 16 -11.82 -11.00 1.54
C ASP A 16 -12.96 -10.05 1.14
N ILE A 17 -12.88 -9.51 -0.08
CA ILE A 17 -13.85 -8.52 -0.59
C ILE A 17 -15.21 -9.12 -0.97
N THR A 18 -15.32 -10.45 -0.98
CA THR A 18 -16.59 -11.17 -1.13
C THR A 18 -17.30 -11.36 0.21
N GLU A 19 -16.52 -11.52 1.30
CA GLU A 19 -17.05 -11.59 2.67
C GLU A 19 -17.36 -10.20 3.24
N VAL A 20 -16.55 -9.19 2.91
CA VAL A 20 -16.71 -7.80 3.39
C VAL A 20 -16.79 -6.82 2.20
N PRO A 21 -17.96 -6.72 1.53
CA PRO A 21 -18.09 -5.94 0.30
C PRO A 21 -18.32 -4.44 0.51
N ASP A 22 -18.53 -3.99 1.74
CA ASP A 22 -18.95 -2.60 2.09
C ASP A 22 -18.02 -1.52 1.51
N PHE A 23 -16.74 -1.84 1.35
CA PHE A 23 -15.72 -0.90 0.89
C PHE A 23 -15.45 -0.97 -0.62
N ASN A 24 -16.03 -1.92 -1.35
CA ASN A 24 -15.69 -2.17 -2.75
C ASN A 24 -15.96 -0.95 -3.64
N LYS A 25 -17.12 -0.30 -3.47
CA LYS A 25 -17.46 0.91 -4.21
C LYS A 25 -16.64 2.12 -3.74
N MET A 26 -16.48 2.27 -2.42
CA MET A 26 -15.81 3.43 -1.83
C MET A 26 -14.33 3.49 -2.22
N TYR A 27 -13.66 2.34 -2.21
CA TYR A 27 -12.25 2.22 -2.55
C TYR A 27 -12.01 1.66 -3.94
N GLU A 28 -13.04 1.45 -4.78
CA GLU A 28 -12.92 0.93 -6.14
C GLU A 28 -12.16 -0.42 -6.21
N LEU A 29 -12.50 -1.37 -5.34
CA LEU A 29 -11.82 -2.67 -5.20
C LEU A 29 -12.30 -3.66 -6.28
N TYR A 30 -11.83 -3.48 -7.51
CA TYR A 30 -12.17 -4.33 -8.65
C TYR A 30 -11.02 -5.24 -9.11
N ASP A 31 -9.79 -4.93 -8.69
CA ASP A 31 -8.62 -5.73 -8.98
C ASP A 31 -8.57 -7.01 -8.11
N PRO A 32 -7.94 -8.10 -8.57
CA PRO A 32 -7.88 -9.37 -7.82
C PRO A 32 -7.24 -9.24 -6.43
N CYS A 33 -6.31 -8.32 -6.25
CA CYS A 33 -5.66 -8.03 -4.98
C CYS A 33 -5.31 -6.56 -4.93
N THR A 34 -5.56 -5.92 -3.79
CA THR A 34 -5.18 -4.54 -3.55
C THR A 34 -4.58 -4.39 -2.16
N VAL A 35 -3.56 -3.55 -2.05
CA VAL A 35 -2.94 -3.19 -0.77
C VAL A 35 -3.17 -1.70 -0.54
N MET A 36 -3.72 -1.38 0.62
CA MET A 36 -3.98 -0.02 1.07
C MET A 36 -3.33 0.22 2.43
N PHE A 37 -2.97 1.48 2.69
CA PHE A 37 -2.25 1.86 3.90
C PHE A 37 -3.10 2.79 4.75
N PHE A 38 -3.18 2.50 6.05
CA PHE A 38 -3.93 3.31 7.00
C PHE A 38 -3.05 3.63 8.21
N PHE A 39 -3.12 4.87 8.69
CA PHE A 39 -2.43 5.32 9.89
C PHE A 39 -3.35 6.24 10.70
N ARG A 40 -3.67 5.86 11.94
CA ARG A 40 -4.56 6.62 12.85
C ARG A 40 -5.89 7.02 12.18
N ASN A 41 -6.58 6.03 11.61
CA ASN A 41 -7.85 6.18 10.88
C ASN A 41 -7.79 7.08 9.63
N LYS A 42 -6.60 7.34 9.09
CA LYS A 42 -6.42 8.05 7.83
C LYS A 42 -5.84 7.11 6.78
N HIS A 43 -6.47 7.08 5.62
CA HIS A 43 -5.90 6.47 4.42
C HIS A 43 -4.66 7.26 3.98
N ILE A 44 -3.56 6.56 3.73
CA ILE A 44 -2.28 7.14 3.32
C ILE A 44 -2.05 6.78 1.85
N MET A 45 -2.03 7.82 1.01
CA MET A 45 -1.71 7.70 -0.40
C MET A 45 -0.21 7.54 -0.61
N ILE A 46 0.18 6.83 -1.65
CA ILE A 46 1.58 6.64 -2.05
C ILE A 46 1.71 6.99 -3.53
N ASP A 47 2.54 7.98 -3.84
CA ASP A 47 2.97 8.21 -5.21
C ASP A 47 3.98 7.13 -5.60
N LEU A 48 3.54 6.23 -6.48
CA LEU A 48 4.30 5.10 -7.02
C LEU A 48 4.70 5.33 -8.49
N GLY A 49 4.32 6.47 -9.08
CA GLY A 49 4.51 6.74 -10.51
C GLY A 49 3.58 5.96 -11.46
N THR A 50 2.62 5.20 -10.93
CA THR A 50 1.64 4.43 -11.73
C THR A 50 0.40 5.24 -12.12
N GLY A 51 0.23 6.43 -11.55
CA GLY A 51 -0.97 7.27 -11.67
C GLY A 51 -2.06 6.94 -10.65
N ASN A 52 -2.01 5.78 -9.98
CA ASN A 52 -2.93 5.43 -8.90
C ASN A 52 -2.22 5.48 -7.55
N ASN A 53 -2.49 6.54 -6.78
CA ASN A 53 -1.85 6.76 -5.49
C ASN A 53 -2.62 6.15 -4.31
N ASN A 54 -3.83 5.61 -4.55
CA ASN A 54 -4.70 5.16 -3.48
C ASN A 54 -4.38 3.75 -2.99
N LYS A 55 -3.78 2.93 -3.85
CA LYS A 55 -3.56 1.50 -3.61
C LYS A 55 -2.44 0.97 -4.48
N ILE A 56 -1.85 -0.16 -4.07
CA ILE A 56 -1.06 -1.03 -4.93
C ILE A 56 -2.00 -2.12 -5.44
N ASN A 57 -2.15 -2.26 -6.75
CA ASN A 57 -3.06 -3.22 -7.38
C ASN A 57 -2.36 -4.20 -8.34
N TRP A 58 -1.05 -4.36 -8.18
CA TRP A 58 -0.25 -5.32 -8.95
C TRP A 58 0.59 -6.18 -7.99
N THR A 59 1.09 -7.29 -8.53
CA THR A 59 1.97 -8.19 -7.78
C THR A 59 3.35 -7.57 -7.61
N MET A 60 3.78 -7.41 -6.35
CA MET A 60 5.14 -7.00 -6.02
C MET A 60 5.98 -8.23 -5.66
N GLU A 61 6.97 -8.53 -6.50
CA GLU A 61 7.80 -9.74 -6.36
C GLU A 61 8.93 -9.57 -5.34
N ASP A 62 9.50 -8.36 -5.25
CA ASP A 62 10.58 -8.08 -4.31
C ASP A 62 10.01 -7.75 -2.93
N LYS A 63 10.38 -8.58 -1.95
CA LYS A 63 10.02 -8.39 -0.55
C LYS A 63 10.60 -7.08 0.02
N GLN A 64 11.82 -6.71 -0.36
CA GLN A 64 12.46 -5.51 0.16
C GLN A 64 11.73 -4.25 -0.32
N GLU A 65 11.23 -4.24 -1.55
CA GLU A 65 10.40 -3.14 -2.07
C GLU A 65 9.15 -2.92 -1.19
N MET A 66 8.47 -4.00 -0.76
CA MET A 66 7.33 -3.87 0.15
C MET A 66 7.74 -3.31 1.51
N ILE A 67 8.86 -3.76 2.08
CA ILE A 67 9.37 -3.26 3.37
C ILE A 67 9.66 -1.76 3.28
N ASP A 68 10.36 -1.33 2.23
CA ASP A 68 10.74 0.06 2.02
C ASP A 68 9.52 0.97 1.84
N ILE A 69 8.47 0.50 1.15
CA ILE A 69 7.20 1.20 1.02
C ILE A 69 6.51 1.34 2.39
N VAL A 70 6.40 0.25 3.16
CA VAL A 70 5.77 0.27 4.50
C VAL A 70 6.52 1.24 5.43
N GLU A 71 7.86 1.23 5.40
CA GLU A 71 8.68 2.16 6.18
C GLU A 71 8.45 3.61 5.74
N THR A 72 8.38 3.87 4.44
CA THR A 72 8.14 5.20 3.86
C THR A 72 6.77 5.75 4.29
N VAL A 73 5.73 4.93 4.21
CA VAL A 73 4.39 5.23 4.73
C VAL A 73 4.45 5.58 6.20
N TYR A 74 5.08 4.73 7.02
CA TYR A 74 5.18 4.95 8.47
C TYR A 74 5.89 6.26 8.80
N ARG A 75 7.05 6.53 8.19
CA ARG A 75 7.83 7.76 8.41
C ARG A 75 7.07 9.00 7.97
N GLY A 76 6.38 8.95 6.83
CA GLY A 76 5.60 10.07 6.31
C GLY A 76 4.33 10.34 7.12
N ALA A 77 3.57 9.30 7.45
CA ALA A 77 2.33 9.39 8.23
C ALA A 77 2.60 9.87 9.67
N ARG A 78 3.71 9.45 10.29
CA ARG A 78 4.14 9.99 11.61
C ARG A 78 4.42 11.49 11.59
N LYS A 79 4.78 12.04 10.44
CA LYS A 79 4.95 13.49 10.21
C LYS A 79 3.66 14.19 9.78
N GLY A 80 2.52 13.48 9.79
CA GLY A 80 1.21 14.03 9.44
C GLY A 80 0.92 14.12 7.94
N ARG A 81 1.74 13.49 7.08
CA ARG A 81 1.51 13.50 5.62
C ARG A 81 0.41 12.49 5.25
N GLY A 82 -0.55 12.93 4.44
CA GLY A 82 -1.57 12.06 3.83
C GLY A 82 -1.14 11.44 2.50
N LEU A 83 -0.04 11.94 1.92
CA LEU A 83 0.59 11.40 0.72
C LEU A 83 2.10 11.29 0.95
N VAL A 84 2.67 10.14 0.58
CA VAL A 84 4.12 9.88 0.60
C VAL A 84 4.60 9.53 -0.79
N VAL A 85 5.88 9.71 -1.06
CA VAL A 85 6.49 9.36 -2.36
C VAL A 85 7.29 8.09 -2.16
N SER A 86 7.05 7.07 -2.98
CA SER A 86 7.79 5.82 -2.97
C SER A 86 9.28 6.08 -3.22
N PRO A 87 10.19 5.32 -2.59
CA PRO A 87 11.62 5.39 -2.89
C PRO A 87 11.95 4.91 -4.31
N LYS A 88 11.03 4.21 -4.98
CA LYS A 88 11.18 3.67 -6.34
C LYS A 88 9.99 4.10 -7.22
N ASP A 89 10.29 4.43 -8.47
CA ASP A 89 9.29 4.67 -9.52
C ASP A 89 8.89 3.35 -10.18
N TYR A 90 7.59 3.12 -10.28
CA TYR A 90 6.98 1.93 -10.90
C TYR A 90 6.35 2.22 -12.27
N SER A 91 6.48 3.44 -12.79
CA SER A 91 5.95 3.86 -14.10
C SER A 91 6.46 3.02 -15.28
N THR A 92 7.65 2.39 -15.15
CA THR A 92 8.31 1.63 -16.21
C THR A 92 8.16 0.10 -16.07
N LYS A 93 7.55 -0.43 -15.00
CA LYS A 93 7.30 -1.89 -14.89
C LYS A 93 6.34 -2.42 -15.98
N TYR A 94 5.68 -1.56 -16.75
CA TYR A 94 4.89 -1.89 -17.94
C TYR A 94 5.56 -1.49 -19.27
N ARG A 95 6.85 -1.13 -19.28
CA ARG A 95 7.59 -0.74 -20.49
C ARG A 95 8.57 -1.83 -20.93
N TYR A 96 8.10 -3.04 -21.25
CA TYR A 96 8.79 -3.96 -22.15
C TYR A 96 7.77 -4.78 -22.93
#